data_AF-A0A7C6DMJ4-F1
#
_entry.id   AF-A0A7C6DMJ4-F1
#
_cell.length_a   1.000
_cell.length_b   1.000
_cell.length_c   1.000
_cell.angle_alpha   90.00
_cell.angle_beta   90.00
_cell.angle_gamma   90.00
#
_symmetry.space_group_name_H-M   'P 1'
#
loop_
_entity.id
_entity.type
_entity.pdbx_description
1 polymer ?
#
loop_
_entity_poly.entity_id
_entity_poly.type
_entity_poly.pdbx_seq_one_letter_code
_entity_poly.pdbx_strand_id
1 'polypeptide(L)' 'YRDWLDPNERPAEELMAMLKPYPAEQMQAYPVSRMVNNPKNDSPKCIERLAQVGSQLFER' A
#
# COMPACT_ATOMS: atom_id res chain seq x y z
N TYR A 1 1.98 -16.38 -6.08
CA TYR A 1 1.18 -16.59 -4.86
C TYR A 1 0.95 -18.05 -4.50
N ARG A 2 0.92 -19.00 -5.46
CA ARG A 2 0.66 -20.43 -5.18
C ARG A 2 1.51 -20.99 -4.03
N ASP A 3 2.80 -20.70 -4.02
CA ASP A 3 3.71 -21.27 -3.01
C ASP A 3 3.49 -20.73 -1.59
N TRP A 4 2.97 -19.50 -1.46
CA TRP A 4 2.60 -18.91 -0.16
C TRP A 4 1.24 -19.42 0.36
N LEU A 5 0.33 -19.74 -0.55
CA LEU A 5 -1.04 -20.18 -0.23
C LEU A 5 -1.19 -21.71 -0.26
N ASP A 6 -0.09 -22.45 -0.42
CA ASP A 6 -0.10 -23.90 -0.39
C ASP A 6 -0.43 -24.37 1.04
N PRO A 7 -1.49 -25.17 1.25
CA PRO A 7 -1.87 -25.64 2.58
C PRO A 7 -0.92 -26.72 3.12
N ASN A 8 -0.05 -27.29 2.29
CA ASN A 8 0.92 -28.29 2.73
C ASN A 8 2.08 -27.64 3.49
N GLU A 9 2.64 -28.39 4.44
CA GLU A 9 3.80 -27.96 5.20
C GLU A 9 5.01 -27.70 4.28
N ARG A 10 5.69 -26.59 4.50
CA ARG A 10 6.89 -26.17 3.78
C ARG A 10 7.97 -25.76 4.79
N PRO A 11 9.26 -25.97 4.49
CA PRO A 11 10.34 -25.46 5.32
C PRO A 11 10.21 -23.96 5.52
N ALA A 12 10.40 -23.49 6.75
CA ALA A 12 10.25 -22.08 7.10
C ALA A 12 11.22 -21.20 6.28
N GLU A 13 12.42 -21.71 5.99
CA GLU A 13 13.47 -21.03 5.23
C GLU A 13 13.01 -20.66 3.81
N GLU A 14 12.24 -21.53 3.16
CA GLU A 14 11.70 -21.29 1.82
C GLU A 14 10.69 -20.14 1.82
N LEU A 15 9.81 -20.10 2.81
CA LEU A 15 8.82 -19.04 2.97
C LEU A 15 9.47 -17.72 3.35
N MET A 16 10.47 -17.75 4.23
CA MET A 16 11.22 -16.56 4.64
C MET A 16 11.95 -15.92 3.47
N ALA A 17 12.47 -16.70 2.52
CA ALA A 17 13.10 -16.18 1.31
C ALA A 17 12.13 -15.40 0.39
N MET A 18 10.82 -15.56 0.56
CA MET A 18 9.80 -14.80 -0.17
C MET A 18 9.56 -13.41 0.41
N LEU A 19 9.92 -13.16 1.68
CA LEU A 19 9.69 -11.90 2.40
C LEU A 19 10.74 -10.82 2.07
N LYS A 20 10.91 -10.53 0.79
CA LYS A 20 11.81 -9.47 0.31
C LYS A 20 11.02 -8.21 -0.06
N PRO A 21 11.63 -7.01 0.06
CA PRO A 21 11.01 -5.78 -0.41
C PRO A 21 10.61 -5.87 -1.88
N TYR A 22 9.45 -5.34 -2.22
CA TYR A 22 9.03 -5.19 -3.61
C TYR A 22 9.82 -4.02 -4.26
N PRO A 23 10.23 -4.11 -5.54
CA PRO A 23 10.97 -3.04 -6.20
C PRO A 23 10.21 -1.70 -6.17
N ALA A 24 10.80 -0.68 -5.58
CA ALA A 24 10.16 0.63 -5.39
C ALA A 24 9.85 1.32 -6.72
N GLU A 25 10.68 1.10 -7.74
CA GLU A 25 10.53 1.66 -9.09
C GLU A 25 9.30 1.10 -9.82
N GLN A 26 8.79 -0.05 -9.36
CA GLN A 26 7.55 -0.66 -9.86
C GLN A 26 6.32 -0.24 -9.04
N MET A 27 6.49 0.57 -7.99
CA MET A 27 5.41 1.10 -7.15
C MET A 27 5.06 2.53 -7.56
N GLN A 28 3.82 2.93 -7.26
CA GLN A 28 3.37 4.31 -7.39
C GLN A 28 2.67 4.73 -6.10
N ALA A 29 2.87 5.98 -5.68
CA ALA A 29 2.21 6.57 -4.52
C ALA A 29 1.66 7.94 -4.87
N TYR A 30 0.55 8.32 -4.24
CA TYR A 30 -0.09 9.61 -4.41
C TYR A 30 -0.85 10.00 -3.14
N PRO A 31 -1.02 11.31 -2.87
CA PRO A 31 -1.77 11.77 -1.71
C PRO A 31 -3.27 11.46 -1.86
N VAL A 32 -3.90 11.06 -0.77
CA VAL A 32 -5.35 10.80 -0.65
C VAL A 32 -5.94 11.59 0.51
N SER A 33 -7.26 11.66 0.57
CA SER A 33 -7.96 12.34 1.66
C SER A 33 -7.70 11.68 3.02
N ARG A 34 -7.56 12.47 4.09
CA ARG A 34 -7.50 11.98 5.48
C ARG A 34 -8.77 11.27 5.93
N MET A 35 -9.85 11.32 5.14
CA MET A 35 -11.07 10.56 5.35
C MET A 35 -10.80 9.05 5.58
N VAL A 36 -9.78 8.50 4.91
CA VAL A 36 -9.37 7.08 5.05
C VAL A 36 -8.95 6.71 6.48
N ASN A 37 -8.58 7.68 7.32
CA ASN A 37 -8.17 7.44 8.70
C ASN A 37 -9.33 7.00 9.62
N ASN A 38 -10.59 7.18 9.20
CA ASN A 38 -11.75 6.71 9.92
C ASN A 38 -12.29 5.43 9.25
N PRO A 39 -12.24 4.26 9.89
CA PRO A 39 -12.64 2.98 9.30
C PRO A 39 -14.14 2.88 8.97
N LYS A 40 -14.97 3.82 9.44
CA LYS A 40 -16.39 3.89 9.04
C LYS A 40 -16.58 4.41 7.60
N ASN A 41 -15.55 5.02 7.00
CA ASN A 41 -15.61 5.53 5.64
C ASN A 41 -15.23 4.43 4.65
N ASP A 42 -16.22 3.68 4.17
CA ASP A 42 -16.05 2.68 3.10
C ASP A 42 -16.60 3.22 1.78
N SER A 43 -15.72 3.85 1.00
CA SER A 43 -16.10 4.53 -0.24
C SER A 43 -14.89 4.63 -1.18
N PRO A 44 -15.10 4.65 -2.51
CA PRO A 44 -14.02 4.88 -3.48
C PRO A 44 -13.19 6.14 -3.21
N LYS A 45 -13.79 7.15 -2.59
CA LYS A 45 -13.14 8.41 -2.18
C LYS A 45 -11.93 8.22 -1.25
N CYS A 46 -11.81 7.09 -0.56
CA CYS A 46 -10.67 6.77 0.30
C CYS A 46 -9.36 6.58 -0.49
N ILE A 47 -9.44 6.18 -1.75
CA ILE A 47 -8.28 5.91 -2.62
C ILE A 47 -8.18 6.86 -3.82
N GLU A 48 -9.10 7.81 -3.92
CA GLU A 48 -9.06 8.85 -4.94
C GLU A 48 -7.85 9.78 -4.72
N ARG A 49 -7.14 10.09 -5.81
CA ARG A 49 -6.04 11.05 -5.83
C ARG A 49 -6.56 12.41 -5.39
N LEU A 50 -5.89 13.04 -4.42
CA LEU A 50 -6.09 14.46 -4.18
C LEU A 50 -5.61 15.24 -5.40
N ALA A 51 -6.43 16.19 -5.87
CA ALA A 51 -5.96 17.18 -6.82
C ALA A 51 -4.73 17.87 -6.22
N GLN A 52 -3.64 17.97 -6.99
CA GLN A 52 -2.49 18.76 -6.58
C GLN A 52 -2.95 20.20 -6.40
N VAL A 53 -3.13 20.62 -5.16
CA VAL A 53 -3.20 22.04 -4.85
C VAL A 53 -1.79 22.55 -5.12
N GLY A 54 -1.67 23.48 -6.09
CA GLY A 54 -0.40 24.09 -6.45
C GLY A 54 0.36 24.47 -5.18
N SER A 55 1.65 24.12 -5.17
CA SER A 55 2.61 24.35 -4.09
C SER A 55 2.63 25.80 -3.61
N GLN A 56 1.72 26.12 -2.70
CA GLN A 56 1.75 27.25 -1.80
C GLN A 56 1.15 26.72 -0.49
N LEU A 57 1.79 27.02 0.64
CA LEU A 57 1.39 26.63 2.01
C LEU A 57 1.99 25.31 2.54
N PHE A 58 3.32 25.17 2.46
CA PHE A 58 4.08 24.52 3.54
C PHE A 58 5.37 25.30 3.85
N GLU A 59 5.19 26.55 4.29
CA GLU A 59 6.17 27.24 5.13
C GLU A 59 5.45 27.61 6.43
N ARG A 60 5.70 26.83 7.48
CA ARG A 60 5.94 27.27 8.87
C ARG A 60 6.66 26.16 9.62
#